data_AF-A0A6N2E690-F1
#
_entry.id   AF-A0A6N2E690-F1
#
_cell.length_a   1.000
_cell.length_b   1.000
_cell.length_c   1.000
_cell.angle_alpha   90.00
_cell.angle_beta   90.00
_cell.angle_gamma   90.00
#
_symmetry.space_group_name_H-M   'P 1'
#
loop_
_entity.id
_entity.type
_entity.pdbx_description
1 polymer ?
#
loop_
_entity_poly.entity_id
_entity_poly.type
_entity_poly.pdbx_seq_one_letter_code
_entity_poly.pdbx_strand_id
1 'polypeptide(L)' 'MTPEIQRRAAESFPVEPLRSLDALHLATALSFLELYSDLRVLSFDTRILDNLGALGVPDSAGG' A
#
# COMPACT_ATOMS: atom_id res chain seq x y z
N MET A 1 16.06 0.32 2.43
CA MET A 1 14.75 0.72 2.99
C MET A 1 14.93 2.06 3.68
N THR A 2 14.15 3.08 3.35
CA THR A 2 14.32 4.42 3.96
C THR A 2 13.62 4.46 5.33
N PRO A 3 14.05 5.35 6.26
CA PRO A 3 13.40 5.51 7.57
C PRO A 3 11.90 5.84 7.48
N GLU A 4 11.50 6.59 6.44
CA GLU A 4 10.10 6.94 6.21
C GLU A 4 9.22 5.71 5.92
N ILE A 5 9.67 4.85 5.00
CA ILE A 5 8.95 3.60 4.67
C ILE A 5 8.86 2.71 5.89
N GLN A 6 9.95 2.61 6.66
CA GLN A 6 9.95 1.81 7.89
C GLN A 6 8.95 2.33 8.92
N ARG A 7 8.88 3.66 9.10
CA ARG A 7 7.94 4.28 10.03
C ARG A 7 6.49 3.99 9.61
N ARG A 8 6.14 4.23 8.34
CA ARG A 8 4.79 3.96 7.83
C ARG A 8 4.42 2.48 7.91
N ALA A 9 5.36 1.58 7.61
CA ALA A 9 5.10 0.14 7.68
C ALA A 9 4.88 -0.38 9.12
N ALA A 10 5.20 0.42 10.14
CA ALA A 10 4.92 0.11 11.53
C ALA A 10 3.59 0.69 12.02
N GLU A 11 2.90 1.50 11.20
CA GLU A 11 1.57 2.01 11.50
C GLU A 11 0.49 0.96 11.21
N SER A 12 -0.70 1.16 11.77
CA SER A 12 -1.85 0.28 11.50
C SER A 12 -2.41 0.53 10.10
N PHE A 13 -2.78 -0.54 9.41
CA PHE A 13 -3.46 -0.46 8.13
C PHE A 13 -4.96 -0.77 8.29
N PRO A 14 -5.82 -0.34 7.34
CA PRO A 14 -7.26 -0.59 7.42
C PRO A 14 -7.66 -2.06 7.47
N VAL A 15 -6.89 -2.95 6.81
CA VAL A 15 -7.17 -4.39 6.75
C VAL A 15 -6.01 -5.15 7.39
N GLU A 16 -6.31 -5.77 8.54
CA GLU A 16 -5.40 -6.58 9.36
C GLU A 16 -5.94 -8.02 9.48
N PRO A 17 -5.08 -9.05 9.70
CA PRO A 17 -3.64 -8.95 9.95
C PRO A 17 -2.78 -8.89 8.67
N LEU A 18 -1.71 -8.10 8.72
CA LEU A 18 -0.68 -8.02 7.67
C LEU A 18 0.63 -8.71 8.05
N ARG A 19 1.33 -9.25 7.05
CA ARG A 19 2.73 -9.65 7.21
C ARG A 19 3.61 -8.41 7.12
N SER A 20 4.80 -8.46 7.72
CA SER A 20 5.76 -7.35 7.63
C SER A 20 6.09 -6.96 6.18
N LEU A 21 6.15 -7.93 5.26
CA LEU A 21 6.37 -7.66 3.83
C LEU A 21 5.18 -6.93 3.18
N ASP A 22 3.95 -7.19 3.63
CA ASP A 22 2.74 -6.55 3.10
C ASP A 22 2.71 -5.08 3.52
N ALA A 23 2.98 -4.81 4.81
CA ALA A 23 3.09 -3.46 5.35
C ALA A 23 4.20 -2.64 4.64
N LEU A 24 5.33 -3.26 4.33
CA LEU A 24 6.40 -2.62 3.56
C LEU A 24 5.99 -2.30 2.11
N HIS A 25 5.22 -3.18 1.46
CA HIS A 25 4.69 -2.92 0.12
C HIS A 25 3.70 -1.75 0.14
N LEU A 26 2.74 -1.75 1.06
CA LEU A 26 1.73 -0.69 1.18
C LEU A 26 2.38 0.65 1.53
N ALA A 27 3.29 0.68 2.51
CA ALA A 27 4.03 1.90 2.87
C ALA A 27 4.81 2.47 1.68
N THR A 28 5.46 1.60 0.89
CA THR A 28 6.18 2.03 -0.31
C THR A 28 5.23 2.61 -1.35
N ALA A 29 4.11 1.94 -1.64
CA ALA A 29 3.11 2.43 -2.59
C ALA A 29 2.57 3.81 -2.17
N LEU A 30 2.21 3.98 -0.90
CA LEU A 30 1.70 5.24 -0.35
C LEU A 30 2.72 6.39 -0.47
N SER A 31 4.00 6.13 -0.20
CA SER A 31 5.02 7.17 -0.37
C SER A 31 5.26 7.54 -1.83
N PHE A 32 5.08 6.62 -2.77
CA PHE A 32 5.18 6.93 -4.19
C PHE A 32 3.93 7.65 -4.73
N LEU A 33 2.75 7.40 -4.17
CA LEU A 33 1.51 8.11 -4.52
C LEU A 33 1.58 9.62 -4.23
N GLU A 34 2.37 10.02 -3.23
CA GLU A 34 2.63 11.44 -2.94
C GLU A 34 3.43 12.13 -4.06
N LEU A 35 4.25 11.36 -4.79
CA LEU A 35 5.08 11.86 -5.88
C LEU A 35 4.40 11.69 -7.25
N TYR A 36 3.59 10.65 -7.40
CA TYR A 36 2.92 10.24 -8.63
C TYR A 36 1.45 9.95 -8.33
N SER A 37 0.60 10.97 -8.51
CA SER A 37 -0.83 10.87 -8.18
C SER A 37 -1.60 9.88 -9.06
N ASP A 38 -1.05 9.48 -10.19
CA ASP A 38 -1.60 8.50 -11.12
C ASP A 38 -0.98 7.10 -10.97
N LEU A 39 -0.15 6.88 -9.95
CA LEU A 39 0.46 5.57 -9.69
C LEU A 39 -0.62 4.49 -9.55
N ARG A 40 -0.46 3.42 -10.34
CA ARG A 40 -1.29 2.22 -10.26
C ARG A 40 -0.51 1.09 -9.62
N VAL A 41 -1.16 0.37 -8.72
CA VAL A 41 -0.57 -0.81 -8.09
C VAL A 41 -1.20 -2.07 -8.68
N LEU A 42 -0.35 -3.03 -9.07
CA LEU A 42 -0.75 -4.36 -9.52
C LEU A 42 -0.34 -5.38 -8.48
N SER A 43 -1.30 -6.17 -8.01
CA SER A 43 -1.08 -7.24 -7.04
C SER A 43 -2.07 -8.37 -7.29
N PHE A 44 -1.65 -9.60 -6.99
CA PHE A 44 -2.55 -10.76 -6.87
C PHE A 44 -2.84 -11.13 -5.41
N ASP A 45 -2.21 -10.45 -4.44
CA ASP A 45 -2.50 -10.64 -3.02
C ASP A 45 -3.70 -9.78 -2.64
N THR A 46 -4.81 -10.44 -2.28
CA THR A 46 -6.07 -9.76 -1.94
C THR A 46 -5.93 -8.84 -0.74
N ARG A 47 -5.07 -9.16 0.24
CA ARG A 47 -4.87 -8.26 1.40
C ARG A 47 -4.24 -6.93 1.01
N ILE A 48 -3.38 -6.94 -0.02
CA ILE A 48 -2.81 -5.71 -0.59
C ILE A 48 -3.91 -4.94 -1.32
N LEU A 49 -4.67 -5.61 -2.19
CA LEU A 49 -5.76 -4.98 -2.95
C LEU A 49 -6.82 -4.37 -2.04
N ASP A 50 -7.26 -5.10 -1.00
CA ASP A 50 -8.27 -4.64 -0.05
C ASP A 50 -7.79 -3.41 0.74
N ASN A 51 -6.52 -3.40 1.17
CA ASN A 51 -5.94 -2.23 1.83
C ASN A 51 -5.85 -1.03 0.89
N LEU A 52 -5.39 -1.22 -0.34
CA LEU A 52 -5.30 -0.15 -1.33
C LEU A 52 -6.69 0.44 -1.61
N GLY A 53 -7.71 -0.41 -1.78
CA GLY A 53 -9.09 0.02 -1.92
C GLY A 53 -9.60 0.81 -0.71
N ALA A 54 -9.34 0.33 0.51
CA ALA A 54 -9.73 1.02 1.74
C ALA A 54 -8.98 2.36 1.94
N LEU A 55 -7.78 2.51 1.37
CA LEU A 55 -6.98 3.72 1.38
C LEU A 55 -7.31 4.67 0.20
N GLY A 56 -8.29 4.31 -0.65
CA GLY A 56 -8.68 5.10 -1.82
C GLY A 56 -7.66 5.07 -2.95
N VAL A 57 -6.75 4.09 -2.96
CA VAL A 57 -5.75 3.91 -4.02
C VAL A 57 -6.36 3.09 -5.15
N PRO A 58 -6.35 3.61 -6.40
CA PRO A 58 -6.84 2.85 -7.54
C PRO A 58 -5.97 1.61 -7.78
N ASP A 59 -6.61 0.46 -7.94
CA ASP A 59 -5.91 -0.69 -8.49
C ASP A 59 -5.65 -0.49 -10.00
N SER A 60 -4.75 -1.31 -10.53
CA SER A 60 -4.47 -1.39 -11.97
C SER A 60 -5.60 -2.07 -12.75
N ALA A 61 -6.63 -2.59 -12.07
CA ALA A 61 -7.77 -3.24 -12.67
C ALA A 61 -8.95 -2.28 -12.91
N GLY A 62 -8.71 -0.97 -13.03
CA GLY A 62 -9.64 -0.04 -13.71
C GLY A 62 -11.09 -0.03 -13.22
N GLY A 63 -11.32 -0.32 -11.93
CA GLY A 63 -12.61 -0.12 -11.26
C GLY A 63 -12.82 1.31 -10.80
#